data_AF-Q67N27-F1
#
_entry.id   AF-Q67N27-F1
#
_cell.length_a   1.000
_cell.length_b   1.000
_cell.length_c   1.000
_cell.angle_alpha   90.00
_cell.angle_beta   90.00
_cell.angle_gamma   90.00
#
_symmetry.space_group_name_H-M   'P 1'
#
loop_
_entity.id
_entity.type
_entity.pdbx_description
1 polymer ?
#
loop_
_entity_poly.entity_id
_entity_poly.type
_entity_poly.pdbx_seq_one_letter_code
_entity_poly.pdbx_strand_id
1 'polypeptide(L)'
;MPLEHLTTTSGIGAPKHRCTVACRTGTGESRAQRGAAEYGHNGVPTKRLLLGRGGLLVLLARTNTLVRLGILLALSVLGAYIKLGPSSIAFDAMAGFVAALLMGPAAGALICGLGHVAVAAVTGFPLTLPFHLASAAAMAGVGCLGGLAARRFGLVAGAAVLVVANGILAPALLALLPNPLGLGLFAALALPLTVAAGANAAVALLVVLGLRRAGVEG
;
A
#
# COMPACT_ATOMS: atom_id res chain seq x y z
N MET A 1 72.48 38.39 -21.50
CA MET A 1 71.52 38.30 -22.62
C MET A 1 70.12 38.45 -22.04
N PRO A 2 69.15 39.09 -22.73
CA PRO A 2 68.92 40.52 -22.87
C PRO A 2 67.63 41.04 -22.14
N LEU A 3 67.56 42.37 -22.00
CA LEU A 3 66.44 43.34 -22.17
C LEU A 3 65.02 43.09 -21.60
N GLU A 4 64.57 44.10 -20.81
CA GLU A 4 63.27 44.84 -20.82
C GLU A 4 61.93 44.05 -20.69
N HIS A 5 60.88 44.48 -19.98
CA HIS A 5 60.25 45.79 -19.85
C HIS A 5 59.32 45.85 -18.61
N LEU A 6 59.21 47.05 -18.04
CA LEU A 6 58.14 47.48 -17.12
C LEU A 6 56.78 47.60 -17.84
N THR A 7 55.68 47.36 -17.11
CA THR A 7 54.50 48.23 -17.17
C THR A 7 53.87 48.41 -15.79
N THR A 8 53.88 49.66 -15.35
CA THR A 8 53.12 50.25 -14.27
C THR A 8 51.83 50.86 -14.82
N THR A 9 50.68 50.63 -14.17
CA THR A 9 49.59 51.62 -14.00
C THR A 9 49.10 51.41 -12.55
N SER A 10 49.33 52.29 -11.58
CA SER A 10 48.74 53.63 -11.37
C SER A 10 47.24 53.62 -11.66
N GLY A 11 46.30 53.81 -10.73
CA GLY A 11 46.33 54.21 -9.32
C GLY A 11 44.88 54.60 -8.92
N ILE A 12 44.63 54.69 -7.61
CA ILE A 12 43.69 55.66 -6.97
C ILE A 12 42.18 55.47 -7.31
N GLY A 13 41.21 55.32 -6.40
CA GLY A 13 41.17 55.41 -4.95
C GLY A 13 39.72 55.24 -4.43
N ALA A 14 39.65 54.56 -3.28
CA ALA A 14 38.75 54.77 -2.13
C ALA A 14 37.20 54.57 -2.20
N PRO A 15 36.60 54.20 -1.04
CA PRO A 15 35.28 53.54 -0.90
C PRO A 15 34.21 54.46 -0.28
N LYS A 16 32.93 54.02 -0.21
CA LYS A 16 31.79 54.53 0.59
C LYS A 16 30.49 53.83 0.06
N HIS A 17 29.51 53.29 0.78
CA HIS A 17 28.99 53.43 2.15
C HIS A 17 28.20 52.16 2.57
N ARG A 18 28.18 51.90 3.89
CA ARG A 18 27.27 50.99 4.64
C ARG A 18 25.79 51.39 4.52
N CYS A 19 24.88 50.43 4.65
CA CYS A 19 23.74 50.59 5.57
C CYS A 19 23.11 49.24 5.99
N THR A 20 23.44 48.80 7.20
CA THR A 20 22.65 47.90 8.06
C THR A 20 21.68 48.75 8.88
N VAL A 21 20.38 48.42 8.89
CA VAL A 21 19.43 48.92 9.89
C VAL A 21 18.59 47.77 10.42
N ALA A 22 18.57 47.66 11.75
CA ALA A 22 17.86 46.69 12.55
C ALA A 22 16.46 47.19 12.96
N CYS A 23 15.58 46.21 13.24
CA CYS A 23 14.54 46.17 14.27
C CYS A 23 13.55 47.36 14.46
N ARG A 24 12.25 47.08 14.29
CA ARG A 24 11.18 47.68 15.12
C ARG A 24 10.25 46.59 15.65
N THR A 25 10.14 46.58 16.97
CA THR A 25 9.14 45.95 17.83
C THR A 25 7.78 46.64 17.72
N GLY A 26 6.67 45.91 17.96
CA GLY A 26 5.40 46.51 18.38
C GLY A 26 4.10 45.88 17.84
N THR A 27 3.58 44.90 18.59
CA THR A 27 2.16 44.73 18.97
C THR A 27 1.03 45.04 17.98
N GLY A 28 0.38 43.97 17.50
CA GLY A 28 -1.08 43.78 17.48
C GLY A 28 -1.94 44.67 16.59
N GLU A 29 -2.41 44.13 15.46
CA GLU A 29 -3.81 44.33 15.05
C GLU A 29 -4.27 43.34 13.96
N SER A 30 -5.48 42.83 14.20
CA SER A 30 -6.46 42.38 13.21
C SER A 30 -6.30 41.03 12.51
N ARG A 31 -6.74 40.03 13.28
CA ARG A 31 -7.51 38.85 12.88
C ARG A 31 -8.71 39.23 11.98
N ALA A 32 -8.52 39.70 10.76
CA ALA A 32 -9.64 40.05 9.86
C ALA A 32 -9.27 40.17 8.37
N GLN A 33 -8.63 39.17 7.76
CA GLN A 33 -8.82 38.97 6.30
C GLN A 33 -9.29 37.54 6.04
N ARG A 34 -10.59 37.40 6.28
CA ARG A 34 -11.47 36.29 5.89
C ARG A 34 -11.42 36.13 4.37
N GLY A 35 -11.53 34.89 3.93
CA GLY A 35 -11.50 34.51 2.52
C GLY A 35 -12.44 35.34 1.65
N ALA A 36 -11.90 35.91 0.59
CA ALA A 36 -12.68 36.40 -0.53
C ALA A 36 -13.12 35.19 -1.35
N ALA A 37 -14.41 34.84 -1.25
CA ALA A 37 -15.04 33.97 -2.23
C ALA A 37 -15.22 34.77 -3.53
N GLU A 38 -14.55 34.37 -4.61
CA GLU A 38 -14.83 34.88 -5.95
C GLU A 38 -16.27 34.46 -6.35
N TYR A 39 -17.16 35.44 -6.43
CA TYR A 39 -18.49 35.28 -7.00
C TYR A 39 -18.42 35.50 -8.52
N GLY A 40 -18.82 34.51 -9.30
CA GLY A 40 -19.01 34.66 -10.74
C GLY A 40 -20.16 35.62 -11.06
N HIS A 41 -20.19 36.13 -12.29
CA HIS A 41 -21.13 37.16 -12.79
C HIS A 41 -22.63 36.80 -12.68
N ASN A 42 -22.98 35.58 -12.25
CA ASN A 42 -24.37 35.12 -12.06
C ASN A 42 -24.75 34.86 -10.59
N GLY A 43 -23.98 35.34 -9.59
CA GLY A 43 -24.35 35.21 -8.17
C GLY A 43 -24.37 33.78 -7.61
N VAL A 44 -24.12 32.77 -8.44
CA VAL A 44 -23.93 31.38 -8.03
C VAL A 44 -22.48 31.22 -7.55
N PRO A 45 -22.23 30.69 -6.34
CA PRO A 45 -20.88 30.40 -5.89
C PRO A 45 -20.29 29.33 -6.82
N THR A 46 -19.46 29.76 -7.76
CA THR A 46 -18.54 28.87 -8.46
C THR A 46 -17.65 28.27 -7.39
N LYS A 47 -17.90 27.01 -7.02
CA LYS A 47 -16.89 26.14 -6.40
C LYS A 47 -15.76 25.95 -7.43
N ARG A 48 -14.98 27.02 -7.66
CA ARG A 48 -13.67 26.93 -8.28
C ARG A 48 -12.91 26.05 -7.31
N LEU A 49 -12.77 24.79 -7.70
CA LEU A 49 -12.13 23.72 -6.96
C LEU A 49 -10.68 24.17 -6.74
N LEU A 50 -10.44 24.93 -5.67
CA LEU A 50 -9.13 25.34 -5.18
C LEU A 50 -8.44 24.12 -4.56
N LEU A 51 -8.31 23.05 -5.34
CA LEU A 51 -7.43 21.95 -5.01
C LEU A 51 -6.02 22.46 -5.32
N GLY A 52 -5.39 23.11 -4.35
CA GLY A 52 -3.99 23.49 -4.44
C GLY A 52 -3.14 22.26 -4.83
N ARG A 53 -1.94 22.47 -5.39
CA ARG A 53 -1.03 21.38 -5.82
C ARG A 53 -0.95 20.22 -4.82
N GLY A 54 -0.92 20.52 -3.51
CA GLY A 54 -0.97 19.52 -2.44
C GLY A 54 -2.26 18.71 -2.36
N GLY A 55 -3.44 19.33 -2.52
CA GLY A 55 -4.72 18.64 -2.56
C GLY A 55 -4.88 17.75 -3.80
N LEU A 56 -4.39 18.20 -4.95
CA LEU A 56 -4.36 17.39 -6.18
C LEU A 56 -3.43 16.17 -6.03
N LEU A 57 -2.24 16.35 -5.45
CA LEU A 57 -1.31 15.25 -5.19
C LEU A 57 -1.90 14.22 -4.21
N VAL A 58 -2.55 14.67 -3.14
CA VAL A 58 -3.22 13.78 -2.17
C VAL A 58 -4.38 13.04 -2.82
N LEU A 59 -5.18 13.71 -3.66
CA LEU A 59 -6.28 13.07 -4.37
C LEU A 59 -5.76 12.01 -5.35
N LEU A 60 -4.76 12.37 -6.17
CA LEU A 60 -4.15 11.44 -7.13
C LEU A 60 -3.51 10.23 -6.43
N ALA A 61 -2.83 10.43 -5.29
CA ALA A 61 -2.25 9.35 -4.49
C ALA A 61 -3.33 8.40 -3.93
N ARG A 62 -4.45 8.94 -3.44
CA ARG A 62 -5.59 8.14 -2.97
C ARG A 62 -6.25 7.37 -4.11
N THR A 63 -6.48 8.01 -5.26
CA THR A 63 -7.07 7.36 -6.43
C THR A 63 -6.17 6.24 -6.95
N ASN A 64 -4.84 6.47 -7.05
CA ASN A 64 -3.89 5.43 -7.47
C ASN A 64 -3.91 4.23 -6.53
N THR A 65 -3.97 4.47 -5.21
CA THR A 65 -4.09 3.41 -4.21
C THR A 65 -5.35 2.57 -4.43
N LEU A 66 -6.51 3.22 -4.64
CA LEU A 66 -7.78 2.51 -4.89
C LEU A 66 -7.73 1.70 -6.19
N VAL A 67 -7.13 2.24 -7.25
CA VAL A 67 -6.96 1.54 -8.53
C VAL A 67 -6.09 0.29 -8.36
N ARG A 68 -4.97 0.39 -7.65
CA ARG A 68 -4.11 -0.78 -7.35
C ARG A 68 -4.86 -1.84 -6.56
N LEU A 69 -5.62 -1.44 -5.54
CA LEU A 69 -6.45 -2.37 -4.76
C LEU A 69 -7.50 -3.06 -5.64
N GLY A 70 -8.16 -2.31 -6.54
CA GLY A 70 -9.13 -2.87 -7.48
C GLY A 70 -8.51 -3.88 -8.45
N ILE A 71 -7.33 -3.58 -9.01
CA ILE A 71 -6.59 -4.49 -9.88
C ILE A 71 -6.20 -5.76 -9.14
N LEU A 72 -5.69 -5.65 -7.91
CA LEU A 72 -5.32 -6.80 -7.09
C LEU A 72 -6.54 -7.65 -6.73
N LEU A 73 -7.68 -7.03 -6.42
CA LEU A 73 -8.91 -7.75 -6.16
C LEU A 73 -9.39 -8.54 -7.39
N ALA A 74 -9.38 -7.91 -8.58
CA ALA A 74 -9.71 -8.58 -9.83
C ALA A 74 -8.74 -9.74 -10.15
N LEU A 75 -7.44 -9.55 -9.88
CA LEU A 75 -6.43 -10.56 -10.10
C LEU A 75 -6.57 -11.75 -9.13
N SER A 76 -7.04 -11.53 -7.90
CA SER A 76 -7.40 -12.59 -6.96
C SER A 76 -8.50 -13.49 -7.53
N VAL A 77 -9.56 -12.89 -8.07
CA VAL A 77 -10.66 -13.64 -8.72
C VAL A 77 -10.17 -14.42 -9.94
N LEU A 78 -9.35 -13.80 -10.80
CA LEU A 78 -8.77 -14.49 -11.96
C LEU A 78 -7.83 -15.63 -11.54
N GLY A 79 -7.02 -15.42 -10.50
CA GLY A 79 -6.10 -16.40 -9.94
C GLY A 79 -6.77 -17.66 -9.40
N ALA A 80 -8.02 -17.57 -8.95
CA ALA A 80 -8.81 -18.74 -8.51
C ALA A 80 -9.11 -19.74 -9.64
N TYR A 81 -9.10 -19.28 -10.90
CA TYR A 81 -9.27 -20.15 -12.06
C TYR A 81 -7.96 -20.81 -12.50
N ILE A 82 -6.82 -20.28 -12.10
CA ILE A 82 -5.50 -20.84 -12.39
C ILE A 82 -5.15 -21.82 -11.29
N LYS A 83 -5.39 -23.11 -11.55
CA LYS A 83 -5.08 -24.20 -10.62
C LYS A 83 -3.84 -24.96 -11.10
N LEU A 84 -2.90 -25.24 -10.20
CA LEU A 84 -1.70 -26.02 -10.49
C LEU A 84 -1.76 -27.40 -9.83
N GLY A 85 -1.51 -28.46 -10.59
CA GLY A 85 -1.45 -29.82 -10.05
C GLY A 85 -2.82 -30.32 -9.55
N PRO A 86 -2.90 -31.06 -8.42
CA PRO A 86 -4.18 -31.47 -7.87
C PRO A 86 -5.03 -30.23 -7.61
N SER A 87 -6.33 -30.32 -7.88
CA SER A 87 -7.32 -29.22 -7.96
C SER A 87 -7.41 -28.29 -6.73
N SER A 88 -6.64 -28.55 -5.67
CA SER A 88 -6.60 -27.81 -4.42
C SER A 88 -5.63 -26.63 -4.39
N ILE A 89 -4.69 -26.49 -5.34
CA ILE A 89 -3.74 -25.37 -5.37
C ILE A 89 -4.22 -24.32 -6.38
N ALA A 90 -4.72 -23.19 -5.90
CA ALA A 90 -5.13 -22.03 -6.70
C ALA A 90 -4.31 -20.79 -6.34
N PHE A 91 -4.27 -19.80 -7.23
CA PHE A 91 -3.53 -18.55 -7.03
C PHE A 91 -4.39 -17.36 -6.58
N ASP A 92 -5.47 -17.65 -5.86
CA ASP A 92 -6.41 -16.66 -5.36
C ASP A 92 -5.79 -15.75 -4.27
N ALA A 93 -4.96 -16.31 -3.40
CA ALA A 93 -4.30 -15.60 -2.31
C ALA A 93 -3.12 -14.71 -2.75
N MET A 94 -2.54 -14.96 -3.94
CA MET A 94 -1.33 -14.28 -4.43
C MET A 94 -1.49 -12.76 -4.44
N ALA A 95 -2.62 -12.26 -4.96
CA ALA A 95 -2.84 -10.82 -5.04
C ALA A 95 -2.99 -10.17 -3.65
N GLY A 96 -3.59 -10.88 -2.70
CA GLY A 96 -3.65 -10.46 -1.30
C GLY A 96 -2.27 -10.43 -0.64
N PHE A 97 -1.42 -11.41 -0.95
CA PHE A 97 -0.04 -11.45 -0.46
C PHE A 97 0.81 -10.33 -1.06
N VAL A 98 0.64 -10.02 -2.35
CA VAL A 98 1.27 -8.84 -2.98
C VAL A 98 0.82 -7.56 -2.27
N ALA A 99 -0.48 -7.40 -1.99
CA ALA A 99 -0.98 -6.24 -1.25
C ALA A 99 -0.34 -6.11 0.15
N ALA A 100 -0.23 -7.23 0.88
CA ALA A 100 0.38 -7.28 2.20
C ALA A 100 1.87 -6.89 2.17
N LEU A 101 2.63 -7.46 1.24
CA LEU A 101 4.07 -7.28 1.13
C LEU A 101 4.48 -5.93 0.53
N LEU A 102 3.71 -5.41 -0.41
CA LEU A 102 3.99 -4.15 -1.10
C LEU A 102 3.43 -2.94 -0.34
N MET A 103 2.11 -2.94 -0.10
CA MET A 103 1.36 -1.78 0.41
C MET A 103 1.20 -1.82 1.95
N GLY A 104 1.34 -3.00 2.56
CA GLY A 104 1.36 -3.19 4.01
C GLY A 104 0.08 -3.79 4.60
N PRO A 105 -0.08 -3.76 5.93
CA PRO A 105 -1.04 -4.60 6.65
C PRO A 105 -2.50 -4.28 6.31
N ALA A 106 -2.87 -3.00 6.18
CA ALA A 106 -4.25 -2.61 5.89
C ALA A 106 -4.70 -3.06 4.49
N ALA A 107 -3.85 -2.85 3.47
CA ALA A 107 -4.10 -3.30 2.10
C ALA A 107 -4.11 -4.83 2.01
N GLY A 108 -3.16 -5.49 2.68
CA GLY A 108 -3.11 -6.95 2.80
C GLY A 108 -4.38 -7.53 3.39
N ALA A 109 -4.84 -6.99 4.52
CA ALA A 109 -6.07 -7.44 5.18
C ALA A 109 -7.30 -7.27 4.27
N LEU A 110 -7.41 -6.11 3.62
CA LEU A 110 -8.53 -5.81 2.73
C LEU A 110 -8.59 -6.78 1.55
N ILE A 111 -7.48 -6.98 0.83
CA ILE A 111 -7.47 -7.81 -0.38
C ILE A 111 -7.52 -9.30 -0.03
N CYS A 112 -6.84 -9.75 1.03
CA CYS A 112 -6.96 -11.16 1.46
C CYS A 112 -8.39 -11.49 1.89
N GLY A 113 -9.04 -10.61 2.68
CA GLY A 113 -10.41 -10.82 3.13
C GLY A 113 -11.43 -10.72 1.99
N LEU A 114 -11.46 -9.59 1.28
CA LEU A 114 -12.43 -9.36 0.21
C LEU A 114 -12.20 -10.26 -1.00
N GLY A 115 -10.93 -10.54 -1.34
CA GLY A 115 -10.57 -11.48 -2.40
C GLY A 115 -11.11 -12.87 -2.10
N HIS A 116 -10.98 -13.34 -0.85
CA HIS A 116 -11.54 -14.63 -0.44
C HIS A 116 -13.06 -14.69 -0.59
N VAL A 117 -13.79 -13.63 -0.21
CA VAL A 117 -15.25 -13.57 -0.41
C VAL A 117 -15.62 -13.54 -1.90
N ALA A 118 -14.91 -12.75 -2.70
CA ALA A 118 -15.16 -12.62 -4.13
C ALA A 118 -14.91 -13.94 -4.87
N VAL A 119 -13.83 -14.63 -4.53
CA VAL A 119 -13.49 -15.95 -5.05
C VAL A 119 -14.55 -16.98 -4.64
N ALA A 120 -14.93 -17.01 -3.35
CA ALA A 120 -15.96 -17.90 -2.85
C ALA A 120 -17.31 -17.70 -3.55
N ALA A 121 -17.65 -16.44 -3.87
CA ALA A 121 -18.87 -16.10 -4.60
C ALA A 121 -18.88 -16.67 -6.02
N VAL A 122 -17.75 -16.61 -6.74
CA VAL A 122 -17.67 -17.17 -8.10
C VAL A 122 -17.49 -18.69 -8.13
N THR A 123 -16.99 -19.30 -7.05
CA THR A 123 -16.86 -20.76 -6.92
C THR A 123 -18.06 -21.45 -6.26
N GLY A 124 -19.08 -20.69 -5.83
CA GLY A 124 -20.33 -21.22 -5.28
C GLY A 124 -20.30 -21.65 -3.81
N PHE A 125 -19.41 -21.07 -2.98
CA PHE A 125 -19.34 -21.31 -1.53
C PHE A 125 -19.30 -22.81 -1.11
N PRO A 126 -18.22 -23.55 -1.42
CA PRO A 126 -18.14 -25.01 -1.22
C PRO A 126 -18.41 -25.51 0.21
N LEU A 127 -18.16 -24.66 1.21
CA LEU A 127 -18.31 -24.93 2.65
C LEU A 127 -19.42 -24.08 3.28
N THR A 128 -20.36 -23.56 2.50
CA THR A 128 -21.43 -22.60 2.89
C THR A 128 -20.95 -21.15 3.08
N LEU A 129 -21.91 -20.22 3.03
CA LEU A 129 -21.67 -18.77 3.16
C LEU A 129 -21.08 -18.37 4.53
N PRO A 130 -21.61 -18.83 5.69
CA PRO A 130 -21.09 -18.40 6.99
C PRO A 130 -19.64 -18.81 7.21
N PHE A 131 -19.26 -20.00 6.73
CA PHE A 131 -17.89 -20.50 6.85
C PHE A 131 -16.91 -19.66 6.02
N HIS A 132 -17.30 -19.22 4.83
CA HIS A 132 -16.47 -18.33 4.00
C HIS A 132 -16.36 -16.92 4.58
N LEU A 133 -17.38 -16.43 5.29
CA LEU A 133 -17.29 -15.15 5.98
C LEU A 133 -16.33 -15.22 7.18
N ALA A 134 -16.38 -16.30 7.95
CA ALA A 134 -15.41 -16.57 9.01
C ALA A 134 -13.99 -16.74 8.45
N SER A 135 -13.85 -17.48 7.34
CA SER A 135 -12.58 -17.66 6.65
C SER A 135 -12.05 -16.34 6.08
N ALA A 136 -12.90 -15.47 5.54
CA ALA A 136 -12.52 -14.15 5.06
C ALA A 136 -11.98 -13.26 6.20
N ALA A 137 -12.56 -13.34 7.40
CA ALA A 137 -12.01 -12.65 8.57
C ALA A 137 -10.63 -13.21 8.96
N ALA A 138 -10.45 -14.53 8.93
CA ALA A 138 -9.14 -15.16 9.14
C ALA A 138 -8.12 -14.71 8.08
N MET A 139 -8.52 -14.67 6.79
CA MET A 139 -7.70 -14.20 5.68
C MET A 139 -7.32 -12.73 5.81
N ALA A 140 -8.23 -11.88 6.29
CA ALA A 140 -7.90 -10.49 6.61
C ALA A 140 -6.82 -10.42 7.72
N GLY A 141 -6.92 -11.29 8.73
CA GLY A 141 -5.89 -11.47 9.76
C GLY A 141 -4.54 -11.90 9.17
N VAL A 142 -4.53 -12.90 8.28
CA VAL A 142 -3.33 -13.37 7.57
C VAL A 142 -2.64 -12.22 6.83
N GLY A 143 -3.38 -11.46 6.02
CA GLY A 143 -2.86 -10.32 5.27
C GLY A 143 -2.31 -9.21 6.18
N CYS A 144 -2.99 -8.96 7.31
CA CYS A 144 -2.53 -8.00 8.32
C CYS A 144 -1.20 -8.44 8.95
N LEU A 145 -1.12 -9.68 9.45
CA LEU A 145 0.07 -10.23 10.09
C LEU A 145 1.26 -10.28 9.14
N GLY A 146 1.04 -10.74 7.90
CA GLY A 146 2.06 -10.78 6.86
C GLY A 146 2.59 -9.40 6.50
N GLY A 147 1.71 -8.41 6.35
CA GLY A 147 2.11 -7.04 6.07
C GLY A 147 2.84 -6.36 7.23
N LEU A 148 2.45 -6.65 8.48
CA LEU A 148 3.15 -6.17 9.66
C LEU A 148 4.56 -6.78 9.76
N ALA A 149 4.67 -8.09 9.58
CA ALA A 149 5.95 -8.80 9.57
C ALA A 149 6.86 -8.30 8.43
N ALA A 150 6.31 -8.06 7.24
CA ALA A 150 7.05 -7.50 6.11
C ALA A 150 7.66 -6.14 6.43
N ARG A 151 6.90 -5.27 7.10
CA ARG A 151 7.38 -3.94 7.52
C ARG A 151 8.43 -4.02 8.64
N ARG A 152 8.28 -4.97 9.57
CA ARG A 152 9.14 -5.04 10.76
C ARG A 152 10.43 -5.82 10.56
N PHE A 153 10.39 -6.88 9.74
CA PHE A 153 11.45 -7.88 9.59
C PHE A 153 11.86 -8.13 8.12
N GLY A 154 11.21 -7.47 7.15
CA GLY A 154 11.52 -7.57 5.73
C GLY A 154 10.63 -8.56 4.95
N LEU A 155 10.73 -8.51 3.62
CA LEU A 155 9.82 -9.20 2.70
C LEU A 155 9.78 -10.72 2.88
N VAL A 156 10.94 -11.35 3.09
CA VAL A 156 11.04 -12.81 3.24
C VAL A 156 10.35 -13.27 4.53
N ALA A 157 10.54 -12.54 5.64
CA ALA A 157 9.86 -12.81 6.89
C ALA A 157 8.34 -12.61 6.76
N GLY A 158 7.91 -11.55 6.06
CA GLY A 158 6.50 -11.34 5.73
C GLY A 158 5.90 -12.49 4.92
N ALA A 159 6.61 -12.97 3.90
CA ALA A 159 6.19 -14.10 3.09
C ALA A 159 6.10 -15.40 3.92
N ALA A 160 7.07 -15.67 4.78
CA ALA A 160 7.04 -16.83 5.68
C ALA A 160 5.82 -16.76 6.64
N VAL A 161 5.53 -15.58 7.19
CA VAL A 161 4.34 -15.35 8.03
C VAL A 161 3.06 -15.57 7.23
N LEU A 162 2.97 -15.12 5.99
CA LEU A 162 1.80 -15.38 5.13
C LEU A 162 1.59 -16.87 4.89
N VAL A 163 2.66 -17.63 4.64
CA VAL A 163 2.58 -19.10 4.45
C VAL A 163 2.09 -19.80 5.72
N VAL A 164 2.72 -19.51 6.87
CA VAL A 164 2.36 -20.14 8.14
C VAL A 164 0.97 -19.72 8.60
N ALA A 165 0.65 -18.43 8.48
CA ALA A 165 -0.65 -17.92 8.92
C ALA A 165 -1.78 -18.46 8.04
N ASN A 166 -1.58 -18.57 6.72
CA ASN A 166 -2.58 -19.11 5.82
C ASN A 166 -2.72 -20.64 5.93
N GLY A 167 -1.59 -21.35 5.97
CA GLY A 167 -1.54 -22.81 5.92
C GLY A 167 -1.85 -23.50 7.25
N ILE A 168 -1.51 -22.86 8.38
CA ILE A 168 -1.62 -23.48 9.71
C ILE A 168 -2.56 -22.66 10.59
N LEU A 169 -2.31 -21.36 10.77
CA LEU A 169 -3.04 -20.56 11.76
C LEU A 169 -4.52 -20.39 11.39
N ALA A 170 -4.83 -20.06 10.14
CA ALA A 170 -6.20 -19.89 9.67
C ALA A 170 -7.04 -21.17 9.80
N PRO A 171 -6.62 -22.35 9.30
CA PRO A 171 -7.37 -23.58 9.51
C PRO A 171 -7.42 -24.02 10.98
N ALA A 172 -6.39 -23.74 11.79
CA ALA A 172 -6.44 -24.02 13.23
C ALA A 172 -7.48 -23.16 13.96
N LEU A 173 -7.55 -21.87 13.65
CA LEU A 173 -8.56 -20.95 14.19
C LEU A 173 -9.98 -21.36 13.78
N LEU A 174 -10.16 -21.75 12.51
CA LEU A 174 -11.45 -22.22 12.02
C LEU A 174 -11.85 -23.55 12.68
N ALA A 175 -10.90 -24.45 12.90
CA ALA A 175 -11.14 -25.74 13.58
C ALA A 175 -11.58 -25.57 15.04
N LEU A 176 -11.14 -24.49 15.72
CA LEU A 176 -11.51 -24.18 17.11
C LEU A 176 -12.89 -23.51 17.22
N LEU A 177 -13.38 -22.89 16.15
CA LEU A 177 -14.71 -22.30 16.09
C LEU A 177 -15.78 -23.41 16.14
N PRO A 178 -16.95 -23.23 16.78
CA PRO A 178 -18.02 -24.22 16.77
C PRO A 178 -18.42 -24.59 15.35
N ASN A 179 -17.96 -25.75 14.88
CA ASN A 179 -18.18 -26.26 13.53
C ASN A 179 -18.27 -27.79 13.57
N PRO A 180 -18.98 -28.43 12.64
CA PRO A 180 -19.22 -29.87 12.66
C PRO A 180 -17.97 -30.72 12.31
N LEU A 181 -16.90 -30.12 11.77
CA LEU A 181 -15.69 -30.83 11.30
C LEU A 181 -14.55 -30.83 12.35
N GLY A 182 -14.51 -29.85 13.24
CA GLY A 182 -13.54 -29.71 14.33
C GLY A 182 -12.08 -29.87 13.85
N LEU A 183 -11.32 -30.72 14.55
CA LEU A 183 -9.93 -31.04 14.19
C LEU A 183 -9.77 -31.78 12.85
N GLY A 184 -10.83 -32.43 12.36
CA GLY A 184 -10.84 -33.07 11.05
C GLY A 184 -10.65 -32.08 9.90
N LEU A 185 -11.20 -30.87 10.04
CA LEU A 185 -10.97 -29.76 9.12
C LEU A 185 -9.49 -29.40 9.04
N PHE A 186 -8.83 -29.27 10.20
CA PHE A 186 -7.41 -28.93 10.26
C PHE A 186 -6.56 -30.02 9.59
N ALA A 187 -6.80 -31.29 9.93
CA ALA A 187 -6.07 -32.41 9.33
C ALA A 187 -6.24 -32.48 7.80
N ALA A 188 -7.43 -32.15 7.29
CA ALA A 188 -7.72 -32.17 5.86
C ALA A 188 -7.12 -30.98 5.10
N LEU A 189 -7.05 -29.80 5.72
CA LEU A 189 -6.70 -28.56 5.03
C LEU A 189 -5.28 -28.06 5.28
N ALA A 190 -4.65 -28.39 6.41
CA ALA A 190 -3.38 -27.78 6.80
C ALA A 190 -2.27 -28.01 5.76
N LEU A 191 -2.09 -29.25 5.31
CA LEU A 191 -1.05 -29.57 4.32
C LEU A 191 -1.36 -28.96 2.94
N PRO A 192 -2.55 -29.16 2.33
CA PRO A 192 -2.87 -28.55 1.04
C PRO A 192 -2.79 -27.02 1.06
N LEU A 193 -3.30 -26.37 2.11
CA LEU A 193 -3.26 -24.91 2.25
C LEU A 193 -1.84 -24.38 2.44
N THR A 194 -0.97 -25.11 3.15
CA THR A 194 0.43 -24.70 3.30
C THR A 194 1.17 -24.77 1.97
N VAL A 195 0.96 -25.83 1.18
CA VAL A 195 1.57 -25.96 -0.16
C VAL A 195 1.06 -24.86 -1.08
N ALA A 196 -0.27 -24.63 -1.11
CA ALA A 196 -0.87 -23.57 -1.91
C ALA A 196 -0.36 -22.19 -1.48
N ALA A 197 -0.29 -21.92 -0.17
CA ALA A 197 0.24 -20.67 0.37
C ALA A 197 1.71 -20.46 -0.02
N GLY A 198 2.52 -21.52 0.00
CA GLY A 198 3.92 -21.49 -0.43
C GLY A 198 4.05 -21.04 -1.89
N ALA A 199 3.26 -21.62 -2.79
CA ALA A 199 3.24 -21.22 -4.20
C ALA A 199 2.79 -19.76 -4.37
N ASN A 200 1.71 -19.36 -3.69
CA ASN A 200 1.20 -17.98 -3.72
C ASN A 200 2.23 -16.97 -3.19
N ALA A 201 2.91 -17.29 -2.09
CA ALA A 201 3.94 -16.44 -1.49
C ALA A 201 5.18 -16.33 -2.37
N ALA A 202 5.60 -17.42 -3.03
CA ALA A 202 6.71 -17.40 -3.97
C ALA A 202 6.43 -16.45 -5.14
N VAL A 203 5.26 -16.60 -5.79
CA VAL A 203 4.86 -15.71 -6.89
C VAL A 203 4.71 -14.27 -6.41
N ALA A 204 4.05 -14.06 -5.27
CA ALA A 204 3.89 -12.71 -4.70
C ALA A 204 5.26 -12.05 -4.43
N LEU A 205 6.23 -12.78 -3.89
CA LEU A 205 7.56 -12.26 -3.63
C LEU A 205 8.28 -11.87 -4.93
N LEU A 206 8.20 -12.71 -5.97
CA LEU A 206 8.78 -12.41 -7.29
C LEU A 206 8.16 -11.14 -7.88
N VAL A 207 6.83 -11.01 -7.81
CA VAL A 207 6.11 -9.83 -8.28
C VAL A 207 6.55 -8.59 -7.51
N VAL A 208 6.58 -8.64 -6.17
CA VAL A 208 6.97 -7.50 -5.33
C VAL A 208 8.42 -7.08 -5.58
N LEU A 209 9.33 -8.04 -5.73
CA LEU A 209 10.73 -7.75 -6.07
C LEU A 209 10.86 -7.12 -7.47
N GLY A 210 10.11 -7.61 -8.46
CA GLY A 210 10.05 -7.03 -9.80
C GLY A 210 9.53 -5.59 -9.78
N LEU A 211 8.43 -5.35 -9.06
CA LEU A 211 7.82 -4.03 -8.92
C LEU A 211 8.75 -3.03 -8.23
N ARG A 212 9.43 -3.44 -7.16
CA ARG A 212 10.41 -2.58 -6.47
C ARG A 212 11.60 -2.22 -7.37
N ARG A 213 12.08 -3.16 -8.21
CA ARG A 213 13.12 -2.87 -9.20
C ARG A 213 12.65 -1.89 -10.28
N ALA A 214 11.38 -1.90 -10.63
CA ALA A 214 10.77 -0.94 -11.54
C ALA A 214 10.45 0.42 -10.88
N GLY A 215 10.78 0.62 -9.60
CA GLY A 215 10.53 1.87 -8.88
C GLY A 215 9.10 2.02 -8.36
N VAL A 216 8.31 0.94 -8.33
CA VAL A 216 6.96 0.97 -7.76
C VAL A 216 7.04 0.76 -6.26
N GLU A 217 6.86 1.84 -5.52
CA GLU A 217 6.73 1.83 -4.06
C GLU A 217 5.25 1.68 -3.63
N GLY A 218 5.05 1.11 -2.45
CA GLY A 218 3.74 0.75 -1.89
C GLY A 218 3.20 1.73 -0.87
#